data_AF-A0A2A9NST3-F1
#
_entry.id   AF-A0A2A9NST3-F1
#
_cell.length_a   1.000
_cell.length_b   1.000
_cell.length_c   1.000
_cell.angle_alpha   90.00
_cell.angle_beta   90.00
_cell.angle_gamma   90.00
#
_symmetry.space_group_name_H-M   'P 1'
#
loop_
_entity.id
_entity.type
_entity.pdbx_description
1 polymer ?
#
loop_
_entity_poly.entity_id
_entity_poly.type
_entity_poly.pdbx_seq_one_letter_code
_entity_poly.pdbx_strand_id
1 'polypeptide(L)'
;MERVYLDHLPNASQYYKSFMHRDVLNFCIVTRTEFLITTSIDGHLKLWKKQDEGIEFVKHYRAHLSPITSVSASSDGQLVATVSEDGTAKVFDVVNFDMINIVNLGFTPHACCWVHRRGQVQGLLAVSDAASGTIKLYDGRGNNTPLETIETLHKYPVHIMTYSDRYDTVISADEGGFVEYWKPTEPFDLPKNVLGLWSFKSQTDLYEFKKSKSTPTCITLSPDSSSFVTFSLPDRQIRVFSFLEGKLARKYDESLEAIQEMQQAGTSIYKVEDMEFGRRLAVERELELPGPDGRIPGRWSNAIWDESGTLILYPTLLGIKVVNISTNRVVRLLGKDEVVRWMNLTLYQGAPAKRGLTTMAMAASANPILAEKGARDPTLFCTGYKRARFYLFTRSEPEDEKSGDRDIFNERPTREEQSIATAALTSGKNGPSPLANSATIHTTLGDIHIRLFPAQAPKAVENFVGHARSSFFEGIIFHRVIAKFMIQTGDPLGDGTGGTSIWGKEFEDEFSEELRHDRPYTVSMANAGPNTNGSQFFITTTATPWLDKKHTIFGRVLSGLEVVHAIENVKTNKVDKPYEDIKIINIDVDS
;
A
#
# COMPACT_ATOMS: atom_id res chain seq x y z
N MET A 1 20.87 -25.34 4.79
CA MET A 1 21.13 -23.88 4.83
C MET A 1 19.90 -23.09 4.40
N GLU A 2 19.32 -23.33 3.21
CA GLU A 2 18.10 -22.64 2.73
C GLU A 2 16.93 -22.65 3.74
N ARG A 3 16.62 -23.81 4.33
CA ARG A 3 15.57 -23.94 5.35
C ARG A 3 15.73 -22.97 6.53
N VAL A 4 16.97 -22.74 6.99
CA VAL A 4 17.25 -21.84 8.12
C VAL A 4 16.95 -20.38 7.75
N TYR A 5 17.27 -19.97 6.52
CA TYR A 5 16.93 -18.61 6.06
C TYR A 5 15.43 -18.44 5.87
N LEU A 6 14.75 -19.47 5.38
CA LEU A 6 13.28 -19.49 5.25
C LEU A 6 12.54 -19.45 6.59
N ASP A 7 13.16 -19.96 7.66
CA ASP A 7 12.65 -19.86 9.03
C ASP A 7 12.77 -18.43 9.59
N HIS A 8 13.59 -17.57 8.99
CA HIS A 8 13.69 -16.16 9.35
C HIS A 8 12.81 -15.25 8.48
N LEU A 9 11.85 -15.82 7.74
CA LEU A 9 10.93 -15.07 6.87
C LEU A 9 9.47 -15.37 7.22
N PRO A 10 8.54 -14.41 6.99
CA PRO A 10 7.10 -14.64 7.10
C PRO A 10 6.65 -15.78 6.21
N ASN A 11 5.85 -16.70 6.74
CA ASN A 11 5.37 -17.89 6.02
C ASN A 11 3.85 -17.98 5.89
N ALA A 12 3.10 -17.04 6.45
CA ALA A 12 1.65 -16.96 6.30
C ALA A 12 1.28 -16.70 4.82
N SER A 13 0.22 -17.34 4.33
CA SER A 13 -0.29 -17.11 2.98
C SER A 13 -1.04 -15.79 2.87
N GLN A 14 -1.72 -15.37 3.93
CA GLN A 14 -2.47 -14.12 4.02
C GLN A 14 -1.74 -13.08 4.87
N TYR A 15 -2.13 -11.81 4.74
CA TYR A 15 -1.61 -10.79 5.64
C TYR A 15 -2.25 -10.97 7.02
N TYR A 16 -1.43 -10.92 8.06
CA TYR A 16 -1.84 -11.07 9.46
C TYR A 16 -2.67 -9.87 9.93
N LYS A 17 -2.17 -8.64 9.72
CA LYS A 17 -2.86 -7.40 10.09
C LYS A 17 -2.67 -6.31 9.06
N SER A 18 -3.61 -5.38 9.03
CA SER A 18 -3.48 -4.11 8.32
C SER A 18 -3.77 -2.93 9.25
N PHE A 19 -3.21 -1.76 8.93
CA PHE A 19 -3.39 -0.53 9.70
C PHE A 19 -3.69 0.63 8.76
N MET A 20 -4.64 1.47 9.17
CA MET A 20 -5.10 2.63 8.42
C MET A 20 -4.07 3.77 8.38
N HIS A 21 -4.05 4.41 7.22
CA HIS A 21 -3.42 5.68 6.95
C HIS A 21 -4.45 6.65 6.38
N ARG A 22 -4.15 7.95 6.42
CA ARG A 22 -5.07 8.99 5.99
C ARG A 22 -5.40 8.95 4.50
N ASP A 23 -4.41 8.52 3.70
CA ASP A 23 -4.49 8.41 2.25
C ASP A 23 -3.58 7.27 1.77
N VAL A 24 -3.57 7.01 0.47
CA VAL A 24 -2.77 5.97 -0.19
C VAL A 24 -1.30 6.11 0.18
N LEU A 25 -0.70 4.99 0.57
CA LEU A 25 0.71 4.97 0.96
C LEU A 25 1.64 4.85 -0.23
N ASN A 26 2.78 5.53 -0.16
CA ASN A 26 3.85 5.48 -1.15
C ASN A 26 5.10 4.74 -0.66
N PHE A 27 5.50 4.89 0.62
CA PHE A 27 6.69 4.24 1.17
C PHE A 27 6.43 3.57 2.52
N CYS A 28 7.08 2.42 2.73
CA CYS A 28 7.26 1.79 4.02
C CYS A 28 8.73 1.39 4.20
N ILE A 29 9.37 1.82 5.29
CA ILE A 29 10.80 1.56 5.55
C ILE A 29 10.98 1.14 7.00
N VAL A 30 11.65 0.02 7.23
CA VAL A 30 12.12 -0.37 8.58
C VAL A 30 13.55 0.13 8.79
N THR A 31 13.76 0.88 9.87
CA THR A 31 15.09 1.36 10.28
C THR A 31 15.84 0.30 11.07
N ARG A 32 17.17 0.44 11.16
CA ARG A 32 18.00 -0.42 12.03
C ARG A 32 17.73 -0.25 13.53
N THR A 33 17.06 0.83 13.92
CA THR A 33 16.55 1.07 15.27
C THR A 33 15.18 0.42 15.50
N GLU A 34 14.74 -0.42 14.56
CA GLU A 34 13.50 -1.24 14.61
C GLU A 34 12.23 -0.39 14.66
N PHE A 35 12.25 0.74 13.95
CA PHE A 35 11.05 1.52 13.69
C PHE A 35 10.62 1.31 12.25
N LEU A 36 9.34 1.04 12.06
CA LEU A 36 8.69 1.13 10.76
C LEU A 36 8.25 2.58 10.56
N ILE A 37 8.56 3.11 9.39
CA ILE A 37 8.15 4.43 8.95
C ILE A 37 7.25 4.24 7.74
N THR A 38 6.06 4.82 7.80
CA THR A 38 5.08 4.77 6.72
C THR A 38 4.74 6.18 6.28
N THR A 39 4.63 6.40 4.97
CA THR A 39 4.23 7.70 4.42
C THR A 39 3.09 7.56 3.43
N SER A 40 2.31 8.64 3.28
CA SER A 40 1.22 8.75 2.31
C SER A 40 1.39 9.90 1.34
N ILE A 41 0.63 9.84 0.25
CA ILE A 41 0.66 10.81 -0.84
C ILE A 41 0.15 12.20 -0.45
N ASP A 42 -0.53 12.34 0.69
CA ASP A 42 -0.99 13.61 1.25
C ASP A 42 0.02 14.27 2.21
N GLY A 43 1.25 13.74 2.28
CA GLY A 43 2.34 14.33 3.05
C GLY A 43 2.41 13.91 4.51
N HIS A 44 1.63 12.91 4.93
CA HIS A 44 1.69 12.38 6.28
C HIS A 44 2.77 11.29 6.44
N LEU A 45 3.41 11.29 7.62
CA LEU A 45 4.39 10.31 8.04
C LEU A 45 3.99 9.75 9.41
N LYS A 46 4.06 8.43 9.59
CA LYS A 46 3.85 7.76 10.87
C LYS A 46 5.05 6.90 11.23
N LEU A 47 5.37 6.88 12.53
CA LEU A 47 6.37 6.03 13.14
C LEU A 47 5.67 4.95 13.95
N TRP A 48 6.16 3.73 13.80
CA TRP A 48 5.69 2.55 14.50
C TRP A 48 6.89 1.82 15.08
N LYS A 49 6.83 1.41 16.35
CA LYS A 49 7.87 0.60 16.97
C LYS A 49 7.55 -0.87 16.75
N LYS A 50 8.52 -1.64 16.26
CA LYS A 50 8.40 -3.10 16.24
C LYS A 50 8.52 -3.62 17.68
N GLN A 51 7.52 -4.40 18.10
CA GLN A 51 7.51 -5.10 19.39
C GLN A 51 7.96 -6.55 19.21
N ASP A 52 8.02 -7.35 20.27
CA ASP A 52 8.31 -8.79 20.16
C ASP A 52 7.31 -9.47 19.21
N GLU A 53 6.03 -9.13 19.33
CA GLU A 53 4.96 -9.51 18.40
C GLU A 53 4.24 -8.25 17.90
N GLY A 54 4.08 -8.12 16.58
CA GLY A 54 3.36 -6.99 15.99
C GLY A 54 4.09 -5.65 16.12
N ILE A 55 3.33 -4.54 16.06
CA ILE A 55 3.82 -3.17 16.07
C ILE A 55 2.98 -2.28 16.98
N GLU A 56 3.59 -1.21 17.47
CA GLU A 56 2.94 -0.17 18.25
C GLU A 56 3.04 1.17 17.53
N PHE A 57 1.94 1.92 17.49
CA PHE A 57 1.95 3.29 16.98
C PHE A 57 2.69 4.22 17.94
N VAL A 58 3.65 4.99 17.42
CA VAL A 58 4.51 5.86 18.24
C VAL A 58 4.13 7.31 18.03
N LYS A 59 4.21 7.80 16.79
CA LYS A 59 4.03 9.22 16.49
C LYS A 59 3.57 9.44 15.07
N HIS A 60 2.82 10.52 14.87
CA HIS A 60 2.31 10.96 13.58
C HIS A 60 2.75 12.40 13.31
N TYR A 61 3.17 12.63 12.07
CA TYR A 61 3.52 13.93 11.53
C TYR A 61 2.68 14.22 10.30
N ARG A 62 2.11 15.42 10.21
CA ARG A 62 1.84 16.04 8.92
C ARG A 62 3.16 16.61 8.42
N ALA A 63 4.00 15.74 7.86
CA ALA A 63 5.35 16.09 7.49
C ALA A 63 5.35 17.13 6.37
N HIS A 64 4.50 16.99 5.35
CA HIS A 64 4.46 17.89 4.20
C HIS A 64 3.03 18.31 3.87
N LEU A 65 2.89 19.41 3.11
CA LEU A 65 1.60 19.86 2.57
C LEU A 65 1.32 19.29 1.18
N SER A 66 2.38 18.81 0.52
CA SER A 66 2.36 18.19 -0.80
C SER A 66 2.84 16.75 -0.70
N PRO A 67 2.68 15.94 -1.76
CA PRO A 67 3.11 14.55 -1.74
C PRO A 67 4.60 14.39 -1.44
N ILE A 68 4.92 13.40 -0.61
CA ILE A 68 6.30 12.98 -0.37
C ILE A 68 6.81 12.25 -1.63
N THR A 69 7.93 12.71 -2.19
CA THR A 69 8.53 12.17 -3.41
C THR A 69 9.57 11.10 -3.11
N SER A 70 10.29 11.21 -2.00
CA SER A 70 11.30 10.24 -1.59
C SER A 70 11.53 10.26 -0.09
N VAL A 71 11.96 9.12 0.45
CA VAL A 71 12.28 8.90 1.86
C VAL A 71 13.61 8.15 1.94
N SER A 72 14.49 8.55 2.85
CA SER A 72 15.76 7.86 3.11
C SER A 72 16.02 7.72 4.60
N ALA A 73 16.36 6.50 5.04
CA ALA A 73 16.89 6.25 6.36
C ALA A 73 18.42 6.24 6.33
N SER A 74 19.02 6.90 7.31
CA SER A 74 20.47 6.89 7.54
C SER A 74 20.98 5.47 7.79
N SER A 75 22.27 5.27 7.53
CA SER A 75 22.90 3.95 7.63
C SER A 75 22.84 3.36 9.04
N ASP A 76 22.81 4.16 10.11
CA ASP A 76 22.60 3.66 11.49
C ASP A 76 21.12 3.56 11.88
N GLY A 77 20.20 4.07 11.07
CA GLY A 77 18.76 4.09 11.31
C GLY A 77 18.32 5.13 12.34
N GLN A 78 19.19 6.05 12.76
CA GLN A 78 18.85 7.08 13.76
C GLN A 78 18.12 8.26 13.13
N LEU A 79 18.45 8.61 11.89
CA LEU A 79 17.84 9.70 11.14
C LEU A 79 17.04 9.18 9.95
N VAL A 80 15.93 9.84 9.66
CA VAL A 80 15.18 9.70 8.42
C VAL A 80 14.96 11.06 7.79
N ALA A 81 15.11 11.14 6.48
CA ALA A 81 14.80 12.33 5.69
C ALA A 81 13.61 12.04 4.78
N THR A 82 12.71 13.01 4.65
CA THR A 82 11.67 13.04 3.64
C THR A 82 11.84 14.27 2.76
N VAL A 83 11.55 14.13 1.47
CA VAL A 83 11.48 15.26 0.53
C VAL A 83 10.12 15.27 -0.14
N SER A 84 9.64 16.46 -0.49
CA SER A 84 8.30 16.66 -1.05
C SER A 84 8.30 17.72 -2.14
N GLU A 85 7.29 17.67 -3.02
CA GLU A 85 7.02 18.69 -4.03
C GLU A 85 6.79 20.09 -3.46
N ASP A 86 6.58 20.23 -2.15
CA ASP A 86 6.55 21.54 -1.48
C ASP A 86 7.91 22.26 -1.46
N GLY A 87 8.97 21.63 -1.99
CA GLY A 87 10.30 22.23 -2.09
C GLY A 87 11.10 22.14 -0.79
N THR A 88 10.68 21.29 0.16
CA THR A 88 11.35 21.10 1.44
C THR A 88 11.88 19.69 1.63
N ALA A 89 13.00 19.57 2.35
CA ALA A 89 13.45 18.34 2.97
C ALA A 89 13.25 18.44 4.49
N LYS A 90 12.76 17.39 5.13
CA LYS A 90 12.58 17.34 6.58
C LYS A 90 13.34 16.17 7.17
N VAL A 91 14.06 16.44 8.26
CA VAL A 91 14.90 15.46 8.94
C VAL A 91 14.29 15.14 10.29
N PHE A 92 14.13 13.84 10.54
CA PHE A 92 13.53 13.27 11.73
C PHE A 92 14.57 12.44 12.47
N ASP A 93 14.68 12.67 13.77
CA ASP A 93 15.32 11.76 14.71
C ASP A 93 14.30 10.67 15.09
N VAL A 94 14.62 9.45 14.66
CA VAL A 94 13.76 8.27 14.80
C VAL A 94 13.69 7.80 16.25
N VAL A 95 14.76 7.99 17.02
CA VAL A 95 14.85 7.47 18.40
C VAL A 95 14.22 8.44 19.39
N ASN A 96 14.45 9.74 19.18
CA ASN A 96 13.87 10.79 20.01
C ASN A 96 12.46 11.21 19.56
N PHE A 97 12.01 10.67 18.42
CA PHE A 97 10.71 10.98 17.82
C PHE A 97 10.56 12.47 17.57
N ASP A 98 11.56 13.14 17.01
CA ASP A 98 11.54 14.58 16.81
C ASP A 98 11.87 14.96 15.37
N MET A 99 11.22 16.02 14.87
CA MET A 99 11.62 16.64 13.61
C MET A 99 12.70 17.66 13.94
N ILE A 100 13.96 17.34 13.61
CA ILE A 100 15.12 18.10 14.05
C ILE A 100 15.54 19.18 13.05
N ASN A 101 15.13 19.07 11.78
CA ASN A 101 15.47 20.07 10.78
C ASN A 101 14.43 20.16 9.65
N ILE A 102 14.32 21.35 9.08
CA ILE A 102 13.57 21.64 7.85
C ILE A 102 14.51 22.43 6.93
N VAL A 103 14.84 21.83 5.79
CA VAL A 103 15.69 22.43 4.77
C VAL A 103 14.81 22.94 3.64
N ASN A 104 14.81 24.25 3.41
CA ASN A 104 14.15 24.84 2.24
C ASN A 104 15.11 24.74 1.04
N LEU A 105 14.75 23.94 0.05
CA LEU A 105 15.65 23.56 -1.04
C LEU A 105 15.70 24.62 -2.15
N GLY A 106 14.61 25.36 -2.35
CA GLY A 106 14.48 26.34 -3.44
C GLY A 106 14.27 25.75 -4.83
N PHE A 107 14.06 24.44 -4.92
CA PHE A 107 13.69 23.69 -6.13
C PHE A 107 12.80 22.50 -5.72
N THR A 108 12.15 21.86 -6.70
CA THR A 108 11.31 20.68 -6.47
C THR A 108 12.19 19.43 -6.39
N PRO A 109 12.28 18.74 -5.23
CA PRO A 109 13.12 17.56 -5.09
C PRO A 109 12.50 16.31 -5.71
N HIS A 110 13.35 15.46 -6.30
CA HIS A 110 12.96 14.16 -6.84
C HIS A 110 13.29 13.00 -5.89
N ALA A 111 14.57 12.86 -5.54
CA ALA A 111 15.07 11.80 -4.67
C ALA A 111 15.93 12.37 -3.53
N CYS A 112 15.97 11.64 -2.41
CA CYS A 112 16.89 11.94 -1.32
C CYS A 112 17.63 10.67 -0.86
N CYS A 113 18.86 10.83 -0.36
CA CYS A 113 19.65 9.73 0.17
C CYS A 113 20.66 10.23 1.22
N TRP A 114 20.73 9.54 2.37
CA TRP A 114 21.84 9.73 3.31
C TRP A 114 23.11 9.11 2.74
N VAL A 115 24.15 9.92 2.56
CA VAL A 115 25.40 9.55 1.86
C VAL A 115 26.62 9.70 2.77
N HIS A 116 26.50 9.27 4.03
CA HIS A 116 27.56 9.34 5.03
C HIS A 116 27.75 8.00 5.74
N ARG A 117 28.98 7.76 6.20
CA ARG A 117 29.33 6.56 6.94
C ARG A 117 28.72 6.56 8.33
N ARG A 118 28.50 5.37 8.88
CA ARG A 118 28.10 5.21 10.28
C ARG A 118 29.12 5.84 11.23
N GLY A 119 28.60 6.59 12.21
CA GLY A 119 29.41 7.28 13.21
C GLY A 119 30.08 8.57 12.72
N GLN A 120 29.90 8.97 11.46
CA GLN A 120 30.27 10.32 11.05
C GLN A 120 29.38 11.35 11.74
N VAL A 121 30.00 12.41 12.27
CA VAL A 121 29.30 13.47 13.00
C VAL A 121 28.41 14.29 12.07
N GLN A 122 28.91 14.57 10.86
CA GLN A 122 28.16 15.31 9.84
C GLN A 122 27.29 14.33 9.05
N GLY A 123 25.97 14.46 9.20
CA GLY A 123 25.00 13.70 8.42
C GLY A 123 24.83 14.31 7.04
N LEU A 124 25.44 13.72 6.02
CA LEU A 124 25.37 14.24 4.65
C LEU A 124 24.12 13.71 3.94
N LEU A 125 23.24 14.61 3.52
CA LEU A 125 22.00 14.31 2.81
C LEU A 125 22.10 14.78 1.36
N ALA A 126 22.11 13.85 0.41
CA ALA A 126 22.01 14.15 -1.01
C ALA A 126 20.54 14.33 -1.40
N VAL A 127 20.24 15.39 -2.16
CA VAL A 127 18.90 15.68 -2.69
C VAL A 127 19.03 16.03 -4.17
N SER A 128 18.29 15.34 -5.03
CA SER A 128 18.26 15.60 -6.47
C SER A 128 17.12 16.52 -6.87
N ASP A 129 17.35 17.29 -7.93
CA ASP A 129 16.35 18.15 -8.57
C ASP A 129 15.45 17.33 -9.52
N ALA A 130 14.14 17.60 -9.51
CA ALA A 130 13.19 16.99 -10.43
C ALA A 130 13.24 17.57 -11.84
N ALA A 131 13.78 18.77 -12.02
CA ALA A 131 13.88 19.43 -13.32
C ALA A 131 15.22 19.20 -14.04
N SER A 132 16.25 18.71 -13.34
CA SER A 132 17.61 18.60 -13.87
C SER A 132 18.37 17.41 -13.27
N GLY A 133 19.49 17.01 -13.87
CA GLY A 133 20.38 15.98 -13.31
C GLY A 133 21.22 16.45 -12.11
N THR A 134 20.89 17.60 -11.53
CA THR A 134 21.64 18.22 -10.43
C THR A 134 21.37 17.50 -9.11
N ILE A 135 22.44 17.21 -8.37
CA ILE A 135 22.38 16.70 -6.99
C ILE A 135 23.02 17.72 -6.06
N LYS A 136 22.37 18.06 -4.95
CA LYS A 136 22.88 18.97 -3.93
C LYS A 136 23.08 18.22 -2.62
N LEU A 137 24.22 18.45 -1.96
CA LEU A 137 24.53 17.85 -0.67
C LEU A 137 24.26 18.85 0.44
N TYR A 138 23.51 18.43 1.45
CA TYR A 138 23.16 19.23 2.63
C TYR A 138 23.68 18.56 3.89
N ASP A 139 24.00 19.38 4.89
CA ASP A 139 24.13 18.87 6.25
C ASP A 139 22.72 18.69 6.83
N GLY A 140 22.37 17.46 7.22
CA GLY A 140 21.08 17.12 7.79
C GLY A 140 20.71 17.90 9.05
N ARG A 141 21.70 18.43 9.78
CA ARG A 141 21.51 19.32 10.95
C ARG A 141 21.94 20.77 10.68
N GLY A 142 22.35 21.06 9.45
CA GLY A 142 22.79 22.39 9.04
C GLY A 142 21.65 23.31 8.65
N ASN A 143 21.99 24.32 7.86
CA ASN A 143 21.08 25.36 7.38
C ASN A 143 20.53 25.01 5.98
N ASN A 144 19.85 25.98 5.35
CA ASN A 144 19.27 25.83 4.01
C ASN A 144 20.28 25.91 2.87
N THR A 145 21.58 26.07 3.14
CA THR A 145 22.59 26.20 2.08
C THR A 145 23.19 24.84 1.74
N PRO A 146 23.24 24.44 0.47
CA PRO A 146 23.93 23.22 0.09
C PRO A 146 25.43 23.39 0.38
N LEU A 147 26.04 22.34 0.92
CA LEU A 147 27.49 22.22 1.08
C LEU A 147 28.16 22.12 -0.29
N GLU A 148 27.58 21.30 -1.17
CA GLU A 148 28.12 20.99 -2.49
C GLU A 148 26.99 20.87 -3.53
N THR A 149 27.29 21.18 -4.79
CA THR A 149 26.37 21.01 -5.92
C THR A 149 27.06 20.24 -7.05
N ILE A 150 26.46 19.14 -7.48
CA ILE A 150 26.94 18.22 -8.51
C ILE A 150 26.04 18.37 -9.73
N GLU A 151 26.56 18.97 -10.81
CA GLU A 151 25.77 19.27 -12.02
C GLU A 151 26.10 18.36 -13.22
N THR A 152 27.27 17.70 -13.19
CA THR A 152 27.83 17.03 -14.37
C THR A 152 27.65 15.51 -14.36
N LEU A 153 27.19 14.92 -13.25
CA LEU A 153 27.10 13.47 -13.08
C LEU A 153 25.99 12.87 -13.94
N HIS A 154 24.81 13.49 -13.95
CA HIS A 154 23.65 13.04 -14.70
C HIS A 154 23.15 14.11 -15.64
N LYS A 155 22.65 13.68 -16.81
CA LYS A 155 22.02 14.59 -17.78
C LYS A 155 20.52 14.75 -17.54
N TYR A 156 19.87 13.71 -17.03
CA TYR A 156 18.43 13.66 -16.77
C TYR A 156 18.14 13.69 -15.27
N PRO A 157 16.92 14.03 -14.85
CA PRO A 157 16.54 14.03 -13.44
C PRO A 157 16.87 12.71 -12.74
N VAL A 158 17.50 12.81 -11.58
CA VAL A 158 17.90 11.64 -10.78
C VAL A 158 16.76 11.27 -9.85
N HIS A 159 16.10 10.15 -10.11
CA HIS A 159 14.90 9.74 -9.37
C HIS A 159 15.17 8.70 -8.29
N ILE A 160 16.35 8.08 -8.26
CA ILE A 160 16.74 7.09 -7.23
C ILE A 160 18.20 7.27 -6.85
N MET A 161 18.48 7.18 -5.54
CA MET A 161 19.82 7.11 -4.98
C MET A 161 19.86 6.10 -3.84
N THR A 162 20.98 5.39 -3.69
CA THR A 162 21.24 4.52 -2.54
C THR A 162 22.73 4.59 -2.18
N TYR A 163 23.07 4.38 -0.91
CA TYR A 163 24.43 4.53 -0.41
C TYR A 163 24.93 3.24 0.25
N SER A 164 26.12 2.81 -0.18
CA SER A 164 26.85 1.73 0.47
C SER A 164 27.83 2.28 1.50
N ASP A 165 27.47 2.13 2.77
CA ASP A 165 28.34 2.42 3.92
C ASP A 165 29.64 1.59 3.92
N ARG A 166 29.61 0.38 3.34
CA ARG A 166 30.78 -0.52 3.24
C ARG A 166 31.84 0.01 2.30
N TYR A 167 31.43 0.53 1.15
CA TYR A 167 32.34 0.98 0.09
C TYR A 167 32.45 2.50 0.00
N ASP A 168 31.64 3.23 0.77
CA ASP A 168 31.55 4.69 0.73
C ASP A 168 31.22 5.22 -0.66
N THR A 169 30.21 4.59 -1.26
CA THR A 169 29.84 4.79 -2.66
C THR A 169 28.32 4.94 -2.75
N VAL A 170 27.90 5.96 -3.48
CA VAL A 170 26.51 6.19 -3.87
C VAL A 170 26.28 5.57 -5.24
N ILE A 171 25.14 4.90 -5.38
CA ILE A 171 24.59 4.50 -6.69
C ILE A 171 23.39 5.41 -6.95
N SER A 172 23.40 6.11 -8.08
CA SER A 172 22.29 6.95 -8.53
C SER A 172 21.78 6.50 -9.89
N ALA A 173 20.48 6.64 -10.13
CA ALA A 173 19.87 6.38 -11.43
C ALA A 173 19.03 7.58 -11.89
N ASP A 174 19.09 7.87 -13.18
CA ASP A 174 18.29 8.90 -13.81
C ASP A 174 17.14 8.36 -14.68
N GLU A 175 16.20 9.23 -14.98
CA GLU A 175 15.04 8.93 -15.84
C GLU A 175 15.46 8.60 -17.29
N GLY A 176 16.70 8.88 -17.67
CA GLY A 176 17.29 8.49 -18.93
C GLY A 176 17.68 7.00 -18.98
N GLY A 177 17.65 6.29 -17.85
CA GLY A 177 18.06 4.90 -17.70
C GLY A 177 19.57 4.73 -17.45
N PHE A 178 20.29 5.78 -17.06
CA PHE A 178 21.71 5.68 -16.69
C PHE A 178 21.87 5.46 -15.19
N VAL A 179 22.76 4.54 -14.82
CA VAL A 179 23.17 4.28 -13.45
C VAL A 179 24.62 4.73 -13.27
N GLU A 180 24.89 5.56 -12.27
CA GLU A 180 26.23 6.07 -11.96
C GLU A 180 26.69 5.66 -10.55
N TYR A 181 28.00 5.50 -10.40
CA TYR A 181 28.67 5.22 -9.13
C TYR A 181 29.60 6.38 -8.80
N TRP A 182 29.46 6.92 -7.60
CA TRP A 182 30.26 8.07 -7.16
C TRP A 182 30.48 8.03 -5.65
N LYS A 183 31.58 8.63 -5.18
CA LYS A 183 31.83 8.81 -3.75
C LYS A 183 31.25 10.15 -3.28
N PRO A 184 30.73 10.26 -2.05
CA PRO A 184 30.13 11.49 -1.54
C PRO A 184 31.18 12.51 -1.05
N THR A 185 32.30 12.62 -1.77
CA THR A 185 33.39 13.57 -1.50
C THR A 185 33.94 14.05 -2.83
N GLU A 186 34.34 15.31 -2.92
CA GLU A 186 35.00 15.84 -4.12
C GLU A 186 36.15 14.92 -4.58
N PRO A 187 36.28 14.65 -5.89
CA PRO A 187 35.55 15.27 -7.02
C PRO A 187 34.24 14.56 -7.42
N PHE A 188 33.63 13.73 -6.56
CA PHE A 188 32.42 12.95 -6.85
C PHE A 188 32.56 11.92 -7.99
N ASP A 189 33.79 11.49 -8.24
CA ASP A 189 34.08 10.43 -9.21
C ASP A 189 33.85 9.04 -8.61
N LEU A 190 33.94 8.03 -9.48
CA LEU A 190 34.03 6.62 -9.11
C LEU A 190 35.15 6.39 -8.06
N PRO A 191 34.86 5.75 -6.92
CA PRO A 191 35.85 5.54 -5.87
C PRO A 191 36.96 4.56 -6.29
N LYS A 192 38.18 5.10 -6.49
CA LYS A 192 39.36 4.34 -6.95
C LYS A 192 39.99 3.47 -5.85
N ASN A 193 39.63 3.70 -4.60
CA ASN A 193 40.17 3.02 -3.42
C ASN A 193 39.42 1.71 -3.09
N VAL A 194 38.33 1.39 -3.79
CA VAL A 194 37.57 0.17 -3.58
C VAL A 194 38.15 -0.95 -4.42
N LEU A 195 38.83 -1.90 -3.78
CA LEU A 195 39.46 -3.03 -4.46
C LEU A 195 38.40 -3.89 -5.17
N GLY A 196 38.66 -4.21 -6.44
CA GLY A 196 37.76 -5.02 -7.27
C GLY A 196 36.66 -4.22 -7.95
N LEU A 197 36.52 -2.91 -7.66
CA LEU A 197 35.63 -2.05 -8.42
C LEU A 197 36.15 -1.87 -9.84
N TRP A 198 35.26 -1.96 -10.83
CA TRP A 198 35.57 -1.74 -12.24
C TRP A 198 36.21 -0.36 -12.48
N SER A 199 36.99 -0.23 -13.54
CA SER A 199 37.66 1.06 -13.88
C SER A 199 36.99 1.79 -15.03
N PHE A 200 36.33 1.06 -15.93
CA PHE A 200 35.63 1.63 -17.07
C PHE A 200 34.19 1.13 -17.11
N LYS A 201 33.24 2.05 -17.31
CA LYS A 201 31.81 1.73 -17.36
C LYS A 201 31.47 0.74 -18.49
N SER A 202 32.25 0.69 -19.56
CA SER A 202 32.13 -0.28 -20.66
C SER A 202 32.39 -1.74 -20.23
N GLN A 203 32.96 -1.97 -19.05
CA GLN A 203 33.18 -3.32 -18.49
C GLN A 203 31.97 -3.83 -17.69
N THR A 204 30.97 -2.98 -17.49
CA THR A 204 29.79 -3.21 -16.66
C THR A 204 28.55 -3.41 -17.51
N ASP A 205 27.46 -3.89 -16.90
CA ASP A 205 26.15 -3.97 -17.52
C ASP A 205 25.21 -2.84 -17.06
N LEU A 206 25.76 -1.76 -16.48
CA LEU A 206 24.98 -0.64 -15.93
C LEU A 206 24.20 0.17 -16.99
N TYR A 207 24.45 -0.08 -18.28
CA TYR A 207 23.70 0.51 -19.39
C TYR A 207 22.48 -0.33 -19.80
N GLU A 208 22.22 -1.47 -19.14
CA GLU A 208 21.11 -2.38 -19.49
C GLU A 208 19.76 -1.65 -19.51
N PHE A 209 19.48 -0.79 -18.54
CA PHE A 209 18.23 -0.02 -18.48
C PHE A 209 18.05 0.92 -19.68
N LYS A 210 19.13 1.59 -20.11
CA LYS A 210 19.11 2.41 -21.32
C LYS A 210 18.82 1.57 -22.56
N LYS A 211 19.43 0.38 -22.65
CA LYS A 211 19.29 -0.56 -23.76
C LYS A 211 17.86 -1.11 -23.84
N SER A 212 17.24 -1.44 -22.71
CA SER A 212 15.85 -1.91 -22.62
C SER A 212 14.81 -0.79 -22.63
N LYS A 213 15.23 0.49 -22.66
CA LYS A 213 14.35 1.66 -22.56
C LYS A 213 13.45 1.61 -21.31
N SER A 214 14.02 1.15 -20.21
CA SER A 214 13.36 1.04 -18.91
C SER A 214 14.09 1.90 -17.89
N THR A 215 13.43 2.22 -16.79
CA THR A 215 14.04 2.88 -15.63
C THR A 215 13.84 2.00 -14.39
N PRO A 216 14.85 1.91 -13.50
CA PRO A 216 14.65 1.24 -12.22
C PRO A 216 13.65 2.02 -11.37
N THR A 217 12.81 1.33 -10.60
CA THR A 217 11.93 1.89 -9.57
C THR A 217 12.54 1.76 -8.17
N CYS A 218 13.54 0.89 -8.00
CA CYS A 218 14.34 0.80 -6.79
C CYS A 218 15.79 0.38 -7.07
N ILE A 219 16.70 0.70 -6.15
CA ILE A 219 18.04 0.12 -6.06
C ILE A 219 18.28 -0.26 -4.61
N THR A 220 18.15 -1.55 -4.29
CA THR A 220 18.28 -2.07 -2.93
C THR A 220 19.56 -2.88 -2.81
N LEU A 221 20.49 -2.42 -1.98
CA LEU A 221 21.75 -3.11 -1.69
C LEU A 221 21.47 -4.39 -0.88
N SER A 222 22.25 -5.44 -1.14
CA SER A 222 22.31 -6.60 -0.24
C SER A 222 22.85 -6.16 1.13
N PRO A 223 22.56 -6.90 2.22
CA PRO A 223 23.01 -6.53 3.57
C PRO A 223 24.53 -6.31 3.70
N ASP A 224 25.31 -7.07 2.93
CA ASP A 224 26.77 -6.97 2.85
C ASP A 224 27.27 -6.04 1.73
N SER A 225 26.37 -5.40 0.99
CA SER A 225 26.62 -4.58 -0.20
C SER A 225 27.37 -5.29 -1.34
N SER A 226 27.46 -6.62 -1.35
CA SER A 226 28.14 -7.35 -2.44
C SER A 226 27.36 -7.29 -3.76
N SER A 227 26.03 -7.13 -3.68
CA SER A 227 25.13 -7.05 -4.83
C SER A 227 24.05 -6.00 -4.58
N PHE A 228 23.31 -5.66 -5.62
CA PHE A 228 22.09 -4.86 -5.50
C PHE A 228 21.01 -5.39 -6.44
N VAL A 229 19.75 -5.25 -6.01
CA VAL A 229 18.57 -5.66 -6.76
C VAL A 229 17.79 -4.44 -7.20
N THR A 230 17.23 -4.50 -8.40
CA THR A 230 16.36 -3.48 -8.96
C THR A 230 15.09 -4.12 -9.49
N PHE A 231 13.97 -3.42 -9.33
CA PHE A 231 12.77 -3.59 -10.14
C PHE A 231 12.78 -2.48 -11.20
N SER A 232 12.37 -2.74 -12.44
CA SER A 232 12.22 -1.69 -13.46
C SER A 232 10.88 -1.72 -14.20
N LEU A 233 10.53 -0.57 -14.76
CA LEU A 233 9.37 -0.36 -15.63
C LEU A 233 9.81 0.34 -16.93
N PRO A 234 9.09 0.16 -18.04
CA PRO A 234 7.89 -0.68 -18.20
C PRO A 234 8.18 -2.17 -18.49
N ASP A 235 9.45 -2.56 -18.52
CA ASP A 235 9.87 -3.92 -18.86
C ASP A 235 9.51 -4.97 -17.79
N ARG A 236 9.19 -4.56 -16.56
CA ARG A 236 8.84 -5.42 -15.42
C ARG A 236 9.88 -6.50 -15.16
N GLN A 237 11.15 -6.10 -15.11
CA GLN A 237 12.25 -7.02 -14.88
C GLN A 237 12.92 -6.79 -13.53
N ILE A 238 13.20 -7.90 -12.84
CA ILE A 238 14.03 -7.89 -11.64
C ILE A 238 15.46 -8.20 -12.06
N ARG A 239 16.40 -7.31 -11.73
CA ARG A 239 17.81 -7.47 -12.07
C ARG A 239 18.65 -7.44 -10.82
N VAL A 240 19.59 -8.38 -10.72
CA VAL A 240 20.58 -8.44 -9.66
C VAL A 240 21.94 -8.18 -10.27
N PHE A 241 22.63 -7.17 -9.77
CA PHE A 241 23.96 -6.80 -10.22
C PHE A 241 24.98 -7.06 -9.12
N SER A 242 26.17 -7.53 -9.51
CA SER A 242 27.34 -7.50 -8.64
C SER A 242 27.76 -6.05 -8.42
N PHE A 243 27.93 -5.64 -7.17
CA PHE A 243 28.29 -4.25 -6.83
C PHE A 243 29.69 -3.90 -7.36
N LEU A 244 30.68 -4.76 -7.08
CA LEU A 244 32.07 -4.50 -7.45
C LEU A 244 32.30 -4.60 -8.96
N GLU A 245 31.67 -5.56 -9.63
CA GLU A 245 31.86 -5.76 -11.06
C GLU A 245 30.94 -4.88 -11.92
N GLY A 246 29.84 -4.38 -11.34
CA GLY A 246 28.78 -3.68 -12.10
C GLY A 246 28.09 -4.57 -13.14
N LYS A 247 28.30 -5.90 -13.08
CA LYS A 247 27.79 -6.88 -14.03
C LYS A 247 26.47 -7.48 -13.58
N LEU A 248 25.63 -7.82 -14.53
CA LEU A 248 24.35 -8.46 -14.31
C LEU A 248 24.56 -9.92 -13.92
N ALA A 249 24.23 -10.28 -12.68
CA ALA A 249 24.34 -11.64 -12.16
C ALA A 249 23.07 -12.48 -12.41
N ARG A 250 21.89 -11.86 -12.26
CA ARG A 250 20.59 -12.50 -12.47
C ARG A 250 19.59 -11.54 -13.11
N LYS A 251 18.64 -12.13 -13.85
CA LYS A 251 17.53 -11.43 -14.50
C LYS A 251 16.28 -12.30 -14.41
N TYR A 252 15.20 -11.74 -13.90
CA TYR A 252 13.89 -12.38 -13.80
C TYR A 252 12.88 -11.57 -14.60
N ASP A 253 12.12 -12.27 -15.43
CA ASP A 253 11.12 -11.67 -16.30
C ASP A 253 9.73 -11.79 -15.66
N GLU A 254 9.16 -10.65 -15.29
CA GLU A 254 7.79 -10.51 -14.76
C GLU A 254 6.94 -9.68 -15.73
N SER A 255 7.32 -9.63 -17.01
CA SER A 255 6.52 -8.99 -18.06
C SER A 255 5.15 -9.65 -18.18
N LEU A 256 4.16 -8.87 -18.62
CA LEU A 256 2.79 -9.36 -18.77
C LEU A 256 2.71 -10.48 -19.82
N GLU A 257 3.53 -10.41 -20.86
CA GLU A 257 3.65 -11.44 -21.89
C GLU A 257 4.12 -12.75 -21.28
N ALA A 258 5.24 -12.74 -20.54
CA ALA A 258 5.77 -13.93 -19.88
C ALA A 258 4.76 -14.54 -18.88
N ILE A 259 4.08 -13.71 -18.09
CA ILE A 259 3.09 -14.18 -17.11
C ILE A 259 1.87 -14.81 -17.79
N GLN A 260 1.38 -14.21 -18.89
CA GLN A 260 0.27 -14.76 -19.67
C GLN A 260 0.63 -16.11 -20.30
N GLU A 261 1.82 -16.22 -20.90
CA GLU A 261 2.31 -17.47 -21.49
C GLU A 261 2.41 -18.58 -20.42
N MET A 262 2.96 -18.27 -19.24
CA MET A 262 3.07 -19.22 -18.13
C MET A 262 1.69 -19.67 -17.61
N GLN A 263 0.72 -18.75 -17.54
CA GLN A 263 -0.65 -19.04 -17.14
C GLN A 263 -1.34 -19.98 -18.15
N GLN A 264 -1.22 -19.68 -19.46
CA GLN A 264 -1.81 -20.49 -20.54
C GLN A 264 -1.16 -21.88 -20.66
N ALA A 265 0.16 -21.94 -20.51
CA ALA A 265 0.91 -23.21 -20.55
C ALA A 265 0.72 -24.06 -19.27
N GLY A 266 0.10 -23.52 -18.23
CA GLY A 266 -0.04 -24.19 -16.92
C GLY A 266 1.29 -24.36 -16.18
N THR A 267 2.31 -23.59 -16.54
CA THR A 267 3.64 -23.60 -15.91
C THR A 267 3.81 -22.51 -14.86
N SER A 268 2.79 -21.65 -14.68
CA SER A 268 2.74 -20.69 -13.59
C SER A 268 2.86 -21.39 -12.24
N ILE A 269 3.60 -20.77 -11.31
CA ILE A 269 3.77 -21.27 -9.94
C ILE A 269 2.44 -21.35 -9.18
N TYR A 270 1.49 -20.49 -9.54
CA TYR A 270 0.16 -20.45 -8.98
C TYR A 270 -0.83 -20.16 -10.10
N LYS A 271 -1.80 -21.06 -10.28
CA LYS A 271 -2.84 -20.90 -11.27
C LYS A 271 -3.99 -20.10 -10.66
N VAL A 272 -4.20 -18.90 -11.20
CA VAL A 272 -5.35 -18.06 -10.85
C VAL A 272 -6.51 -18.41 -11.78
N GLU A 273 -7.75 -18.28 -11.32
CA GLU A 273 -8.92 -18.42 -12.18
C GLU A 273 -8.90 -17.35 -13.30
N ASP A 274 -9.33 -17.67 -14.52
CA ASP A 274 -9.18 -16.79 -15.68
C ASP A 274 -9.83 -15.41 -15.50
N MET A 275 -11.00 -15.35 -14.84
CA MET A 275 -11.68 -14.08 -14.55
C MET A 275 -10.85 -13.21 -13.60
N GLU A 276 -10.40 -13.78 -12.48
CA GLU A 276 -9.57 -13.07 -11.49
C GLU A 276 -8.21 -12.67 -12.09
N PHE A 277 -7.59 -13.56 -12.87
CA PHE A 277 -6.36 -13.25 -13.60
C PHE A 277 -6.53 -12.06 -14.53
N GLY A 278 -7.65 -12.01 -15.26
CA GLY A 278 -8.03 -10.87 -16.11
C GLY A 278 -8.13 -9.54 -15.34
N ARG A 279 -8.73 -9.56 -14.14
CA ARG A 279 -8.81 -8.37 -13.26
C ARG A 279 -7.43 -7.93 -12.80
N ARG A 280 -6.60 -8.85 -12.30
CA ARG A 280 -5.24 -8.52 -11.84
C ARG A 280 -4.35 -7.99 -12.97
N LEU A 281 -4.53 -8.54 -14.18
CA LEU A 281 -3.85 -8.06 -15.39
C LEU A 281 -4.30 -6.64 -15.77
N ALA A 282 -5.57 -6.29 -15.60
CA ALA A 282 -6.06 -4.93 -15.83
C ALA A 282 -5.40 -3.95 -14.84
N VAL A 283 -5.30 -4.31 -13.57
CA VAL A 283 -4.60 -3.52 -12.55
C VAL A 283 -3.13 -3.31 -12.91
N GLU A 284 -2.42 -4.35 -13.38
CA GLU A 284 -1.03 -4.21 -13.85
C GLU A 284 -0.84 -3.21 -14.99
N ARG A 285 -1.84 -3.08 -15.87
CA ARG A 285 -1.82 -2.10 -16.96
C ARG A 285 -2.04 -0.68 -16.43
N GLU A 286 -2.92 -0.51 -15.46
CA GLU A 286 -3.12 0.78 -14.80
C GLU A 286 -1.88 1.29 -14.08
N LEU A 287 -1.07 0.41 -13.49
CA LEU A 287 0.15 0.80 -12.78
C LEU A 287 1.17 1.55 -13.66
N GLU A 288 1.08 1.44 -14.98
CA GLU A 288 1.97 2.12 -15.94
C GLU A 288 1.34 3.36 -16.56
N LEU A 289 0.04 3.55 -16.38
CA LEU A 289 -0.66 4.73 -16.86
C LEU A 289 -0.53 5.85 -15.83
N PRO A 290 -0.33 7.11 -16.26
CA PRO A 290 -0.41 8.26 -15.37
C PRO A 290 -1.76 8.29 -14.66
N GLY A 291 -1.74 8.38 -13.33
CA GLY A 291 -2.94 8.60 -12.52
C GLY A 291 -3.49 10.03 -12.70
N PRO A 292 -4.58 10.37 -11.97
CA PRO A 292 -5.13 11.73 -11.97
C PRO A 292 -4.12 12.82 -11.54
N ASP A 293 -3.11 12.44 -10.77
CA ASP A 293 -1.98 13.27 -10.35
C ASP A 293 -0.85 13.36 -11.39
N GLY A 294 -1.02 12.74 -12.56
CA GLY A 294 -0.04 12.69 -13.64
C GLY A 294 1.14 11.75 -13.37
N ARG A 295 1.13 11.00 -12.26
CA ARG A 295 2.24 10.14 -11.85
C ARG A 295 1.94 8.69 -12.17
N ILE A 296 2.98 7.94 -12.49
CA ILE A 296 2.88 6.50 -12.76
C ILE A 296 2.90 5.75 -11.41
N PRO A 297 1.81 5.11 -10.97
CA PRO A 297 1.74 4.48 -9.65
C PRO A 297 2.75 3.35 -9.46
N GLY A 298 3.10 2.66 -10.54
CA GLY A 298 4.08 1.57 -10.58
C GLY A 298 5.46 1.95 -10.05
N ARG A 299 5.80 3.25 -10.04
CA ARG A 299 7.11 3.75 -9.58
C ARG A 299 7.41 3.46 -8.10
N TRP A 300 6.40 3.12 -7.30
CA TRP A 300 6.55 2.77 -5.88
C TRP A 300 6.82 1.29 -5.61
N SER A 301 6.74 0.44 -6.63
CA SER A 301 7.13 -0.96 -6.54
C SER A 301 8.64 -1.09 -6.30
N ASN A 302 9.03 -2.01 -5.43
CA ASN A 302 10.44 -2.28 -5.17
C ASN A 302 10.74 -3.78 -5.08
N ALA A 303 12.03 -4.09 -4.98
CA ALA A 303 12.57 -5.39 -4.64
C ALA A 303 13.51 -5.22 -3.45
N ILE A 304 13.48 -6.17 -2.51
CA ILE A 304 14.28 -6.13 -1.28
C ILE A 304 15.04 -7.44 -1.08
N TRP A 305 16.06 -7.39 -0.22
CA TRP A 305 16.84 -8.56 0.20
C TRP A 305 16.38 -9.06 1.56
N ASP A 306 16.59 -10.35 1.80
CA ASP A 306 16.66 -10.87 3.16
C ASP A 306 18.03 -10.59 3.80
N GLU A 307 18.14 -10.78 5.12
CA GLU A 307 19.34 -10.55 5.95
C GLU A 307 20.52 -11.44 5.52
N SER A 308 20.27 -12.60 4.90
CA SER A 308 21.35 -13.45 4.37
C SER A 308 21.95 -12.96 3.05
N GLY A 309 21.24 -12.10 2.32
CA GLY A 309 21.64 -11.67 0.97
C GLY A 309 21.51 -12.76 -0.10
N THR A 310 20.74 -13.83 0.15
CA THR A 310 20.54 -14.95 -0.79
C THR A 310 19.12 -15.05 -1.33
N LEU A 311 18.16 -14.41 -0.66
CA LEU A 311 16.77 -14.36 -1.04
C LEU A 311 16.41 -12.92 -1.41
N ILE A 312 15.66 -12.77 -2.50
CA ILE A 312 15.05 -11.50 -2.89
C ILE A 312 13.53 -11.63 -2.79
N LEU A 313 12.88 -10.56 -2.37
CA LEU A 313 11.43 -10.44 -2.27
C LEU A 313 10.97 -9.29 -3.15
N TYR A 314 9.95 -9.53 -3.97
CA TYR A 314 9.37 -8.49 -4.82
C TYR A 314 7.90 -8.80 -5.14
N PRO A 315 7.06 -7.77 -5.32
CA PRO A 315 5.64 -7.95 -5.56
C PRO A 315 5.35 -8.14 -7.05
N THR A 316 4.41 -9.02 -7.36
CA THR A 316 4.00 -9.41 -8.71
C THR A 316 2.49 -9.47 -8.82
N LEU A 317 1.97 -9.69 -10.03
CA LEU A 317 0.55 -9.96 -10.28
C LEU A 317 -0.01 -11.09 -9.39
N LEU A 318 0.80 -12.12 -9.09
CA LEU A 318 0.37 -13.29 -8.33
C LEU A 318 0.44 -13.12 -6.81
N GLY A 319 1.11 -12.08 -6.31
CA GLY A 319 1.49 -11.94 -4.91
C GLY A 319 2.95 -11.55 -4.76
N ILE A 320 3.52 -11.70 -3.57
CA ILE A 320 4.92 -11.40 -3.29
C ILE A 320 5.76 -12.66 -3.46
N LYS A 321 6.64 -12.67 -4.48
CA LYS A 321 7.56 -13.77 -4.74
C LYS A 321 8.77 -13.65 -3.83
N VAL A 322 9.15 -14.77 -3.24
CA VAL A 322 10.44 -14.95 -2.56
C VAL A 322 11.29 -15.87 -3.43
N VAL A 323 12.40 -15.35 -3.95
CA VAL A 323 13.27 -16.07 -4.89
C VAL A 323 14.64 -16.27 -4.28
N ASN A 324 15.12 -17.51 -4.32
CA ASN A 324 16.51 -17.81 -3.98
C ASN A 324 17.38 -17.62 -5.22
N ILE A 325 18.30 -16.66 -5.15
CA ILE A 325 19.16 -16.28 -6.30
C ILE A 325 20.25 -17.33 -6.60
N SER A 326 20.61 -18.16 -5.61
CA SER A 326 21.57 -19.25 -5.77
C SER A 326 20.95 -20.46 -6.47
N THR A 327 19.73 -20.85 -6.09
CA THR A 327 19.03 -22.01 -6.69
C THR A 327 18.17 -21.63 -7.89
N ASN A 328 17.94 -20.34 -8.11
CA ASN A 328 17.09 -19.79 -9.16
C ASN A 328 15.64 -20.30 -9.10
N ARG A 329 15.11 -20.44 -7.88
CA ARG A 329 13.76 -20.95 -7.64
C ARG A 329 12.97 -19.97 -6.79
N VAL A 330 11.69 -19.85 -7.12
CA VAL A 330 10.72 -19.23 -6.22
C VAL A 330 10.48 -20.21 -5.08
N VAL A 331 10.85 -19.82 -3.87
CA VAL A 331 10.79 -20.65 -2.66
C VAL A 331 9.53 -20.39 -1.84
N ARG A 332 8.89 -19.24 -2.02
CA ARG A 332 7.62 -18.88 -1.36
C ARG A 332 6.85 -17.87 -2.21
N LEU A 333 5.53 -17.91 -2.10
CA LEU A 333 4.61 -16.93 -2.68
C LEU A 333 3.64 -16.49 -1.57
N LEU A 334 3.78 -15.24 -1.12
CA LEU A 334 2.94 -14.65 -0.08
C LEU A 334 1.80 -13.84 -0.71
N GLY A 335 0.66 -13.73 -0.03
CA GLY A 335 -0.47 -12.92 -0.47
C GLY A 335 -1.09 -13.38 -1.79
N LYS A 336 -0.98 -14.66 -2.13
CA LYS A 336 -1.55 -15.24 -3.36
C LYS A 336 -3.08 -15.28 -3.34
N ASP A 337 -3.63 -15.49 -2.15
CA ASP A 337 -5.06 -15.60 -1.88
C ASP A 337 -5.71 -14.22 -1.66
N GLU A 338 -4.92 -13.15 -1.75
CA GLU A 338 -5.34 -11.78 -1.53
C GLU A 338 -5.59 -11.07 -2.87
N VAL A 339 -6.60 -10.20 -2.90
CA VAL A 339 -6.95 -9.41 -4.10
C VAL A 339 -6.08 -8.15 -4.20
N VAL A 340 -5.42 -7.75 -3.12
CA VAL A 340 -4.61 -6.54 -3.07
C VAL A 340 -3.37 -6.67 -3.95
N ARG A 341 -3.14 -5.68 -4.82
CA ARG A 341 -1.87 -5.55 -5.54
C ARG A 341 -0.83 -4.89 -4.64
N TRP A 342 0.08 -5.69 -4.10
CA TRP A 342 1.19 -5.26 -3.24
C TRP A 342 2.16 -4.33 -3.97
N MET A 343 2.75 -3.33 -3.32
CA MET A 343 3.60 -2.33 -3.99
C MET A 343 4.96 -2.13 -3.31
N ASN A 344 5.05 -1.28 -2.30
CA ASN A 344 6.30 -1.04 -1.60
C ASN A 344 6.47 -2.09 -0.50
N LEU A 345 7.64 -2.73 -0.41
CA LEU A 345 7.97 -3.78 0.55
C LEU A 345 9.12 -3.34 1.47
N THR A 346 9.07 -3.73 2.74
CA THR A 346 10.20 -3.67 3.66
C THR A 346 10.13 -4.81 4.67
N LEU A 347 11.28 -5.30 5.13
CA LEU A 347 11.37 -6.55 5.90
C LEU A 347 12.10 -6.32 7.22
N TYR A 348 11.50 -6.83 8.30
CA TYR A 348 12.11 -6.99 9.61
C TYR A 348 12.31 -8.48 9.88
N GLN A 349 13.53 -8.91 10.24
CA GLN A 349 13.84 -10.32 10.54
C GLN A 349 14.33 -10.54 11.98
N GLY A 350 14.05 -9.59 12.87
CA GLY A 350 14.52 -9.60 14.26
C GLY A 350 16.01 -9.25 14.37
N ALA A 351 16.39 -8.56 15.44
CA ALA A 351 17.81 -8.48 15.80
C ALA A 351 18.34 -9.89 16.11
N PRO A 352 19.57 -10.26 15.69
CA PRO A 352 20.23 -11.41 16.26
C PRO A 352 20.32 -11.18 17.75
N ALA A 353 19.61 -11.98 18.55
CA ALA A 353 19.67 -11.88 20.00
C ALA A 353 21.13 -11.76 20.42
N LYS A 354 21.47 -10.72 21.21
CA LYS A 354 22.76 -10.68 21.92
C LYS A 354 22.89 -12.05 22.57
N ARG A 355 23.84 -12.88 22.11
CA ARG A 355 24.08 -14.21 22.68
C ARG A 355 24.50 -14.02 24.13
N GLY A 356 23.54 -13.90 25.04
CA GLY A 356 23.74 -14.20 26.44
C GLY A 356 24.10 -15.68 26.47
N LEU A 357 25.34 -15.99 26.88
CA LEU A 357 25.99 -17.30 26.96
C LEU A 357 25.02 -18.49 26.87
N THR A 358 24.61 -18.82 25.63
CA THR A 358 23.88 -20.05 25.36
C THR A 358 24.94 -21.12 25.20
N THR A 359 25.15 -21.92 26.24
CA THR A 359 26.10 -23.04 26.17
C THR A 359 25.67 -23.99 25.05
N MET A 360 26.62 -24.63 24.36
CA MET A 360 26.31 -25.57 23.28
C MET A 360 25.35 -26.69 23.73
N ALA A 361 25.34 -27.02 25.03
CA ALA A 361 24.39 -27.96 25.63
C ALA A 361 22.95 -27.41 25.71
N MET A 362 22.76 -26.11 26.00
CA MET A 362 21.43 -25.49 26.04
C MET A 362 20.79 -25.38 24.65
N ALA A 363 21.59 -25.07 23.62
CA ALA A 363 21.12 -25.02 22.22
C ALA A 363 20.80 -26.40 21.62
N ALA A 364 21.42 -27.47 22.14
CA ALA A 364 21.17 -28.85 21.72
C ALA A 364 19.97 -29.50 22.42
N SER A 365 19.48 -28.92 23.52
CA SER A 365 18.29 -29.43 24.20
C SER A 365 17.03 -29.01 23.44
N ALA A 366 16.21 -29.98 23.01
CA ALA A 366 14.92 -29.74 22.35
C ALA A 366 13.84 -29.25 23.35
N ASN A 367 14.19 -28.26 24.16
CA ASN A 367 13.33 -27.74 25.22
C ASN A 367 12.39 -26.66 24.64
N PRO A 368 11.07 -26.87 24.59
CA PRO A 368 10.11 -25.96 23.93
C PRO A 368 10.15 -24.53 24.47
N ILE A 369 10.41 -24.36 25.78
CA ILE A 369 10.44 -23.06 26.46
C ILE A 369 11.66 -22.21 26.05
N LEU A 370 12.79 -22.86 25.73
CA LEU A 370 13.97 -22.18 25.19
C LEU A 370 13.81 -21.84 23.70
N ALA A 371 13.00 -22.62 22.97
CA ALA A 371 12.66 -22.34 21.57
C ALA A 371 11.70 -21.13 21.44
N GLU A 372 10.70 -21.00 22.31
CA GLU A 372 9.80 -19.83 22.35
C GLU A 372 10.55 -18.54 22.72
N LYS A 373 11.44 -18.57 23.73
CA LYS A 373 12.22 -17.38 24.13
C LYS A 373 13.22 -16.89 23.08
N GLY A 374 13.49 -17.68 22.04
CA GLY A 374 14.38 -17.31 20.92
C GLY A 374 13.65 -17.13 19.60
N ALA A 375 12.32 -17.24 19.57
CA ALA A 375 11.53 -17.13 18.36
C ALA A 375 11.52 -15.67 17.90
N ARG A 376 12.13 -15.40 16.74
CA ARG A 376 12.02 -14.10 16.08
C ARG A 376 10.61 -14.00 15.46
N ASP A 377 10.03 -12.81 15.47
CA ASP A 377 8.84 -12.46 14.67
C ASP A 377 9.29 -11.76 13.38
N PRO A 378 9.66 -12.51 12.32
CA PRO A 378 9.96 -11.89 11.05
C PRO A 378 8.67 -11.33 10.47
N THR A 379 8.68 -10.04 10.13
CA THR A 379 7.54 -9.32 9.61
C THR A 379 7.90 -8.64 8.30
N LEU A 380 7.15 -8.95 7.26
CA LEU A 380 7.20 -8.21 6.00
C LEU A 380 6.08 -7.18 6.03
N PHE A 381 6.44 -5.93 5.87
CA PHE A 381 5.50 -4.82 5.72
C PHE A 381 5.35 -4.49 4.24
N CYS A 382 4.12 -4.22 3.82
CA CYS A 382 3.88 -3.80 2.45
C CYS A 382 2.71 -2.82 2.30
N THR A 383 2.77 -2.00 1.25
CA THR A 383 1.65 -1.14 0.82
C THR A 383 0.83 -1.81 -0.29
N GLY A 384 -0.41 -1.35 -0.49
CA GLY A 384 -1.29 -1.82 -1.56
C GLY A 384 -1.66 -0.70 -2.55
N TYR A 385 -1.79 -1.03 -3.83
CA TYR A 385 -2.22 -0.09 -4.86
C TYR A 385 -3.62 0.48 -4.55
N LYS A 386 -3.76 1.80 -4.55
CA LYS A 386 -5.00 2.54 -4.20
C LYS A 386 -5.56 2.21 -2.80
N ARG A 387 -4.72 1.73 -1.87
CA ARG A 387 -5.15 1.41 -0.50
C ARG A 387 -4.58 2.41 0.51
N ALA A 388 -5.46 3.00 1.31
CA ALA A 388 -5.10 3.86 2.44
C ALA A 388 -4.73 3.05 3.69
N ARG A 389 -3.96 1.97 3.50
CA ARG A 389 -3.49 1.08 4.56
C ARG A 389 -2.21 0.36 4.17
N PHE A 390 -1.44 -0.05 5.18
CA PHE A 390 -0.32 -0.97 5.01
C PHE A 390 -0.60 -2.28 5.74
N TYR A 391 0.11 -3.33 5.34
CA TYR A 391 -0.18 -4.71 5.68
C TYR A 391 1.07 -5.40 6.23
N LEU A 392 0.84 -6.36 7.11
CA LEU A 392 1.87 -7.14 7.80
C LEU A 392 1.70 -8.61 7.42
N PHE A 393 2.73 -9.22 6.84
CA PHE A 393 2.85 -10.67 6.76
C PHE A 393 3.77 -11.12 7.89
N THR A 394 3.31 -12.07 8.69
CA THR A 394 4.08 -12.68 9.78
C THR A 394 4.14 -14.20 9.58
N ARG A 395 4.43 -14.93 10.65
CA ARG A 395 4.37 -16.40 10.66
C ARG A 395 2.99 -16.96 11.03
N SER A 396 2.10 -16.09 11.49
CA SER A 396 0.75 -16.45 11.94
C SER A 396 -0.25 -16.10 10.86
N GLU A 397 -1.21 -16.99 10.63
CA GLU A 397 -2.35 -16.70 9.77
C GLU A 397 -3.36 -15.81 10.52
N PRO A 398 -4.25 -15.09 9.81
CA PRO A 398 -5.31 -14.30 10.44
C PRO A 398 -6.21 -15.13 11.38
N GLU A 399 -6.42 -16.41 11.05
CA GLU A 399 -7.26 -17.34 11.81
C GLU A 399 -6.67 -17.72 13.18
N ASP A 400 -5.36 -17.54 13.37
CA ASP A 400 -4.67 -17.87 14.63
C ASP A 400 -5.01 -16.84 15.74
N GLU A 401 -5.51 -15.66 15.38
CA GLU A 401 -5.80 -14.58 16.32
C GLU A 401 -7.24 -14.64 16.87
N LYS A 402 -7.36 -14.73 18.19
CA LYS A 402 -8.66 -14.85 18.89
C LYS A 402 -9.49 -13.55 18.92
N SER A 403 -8.88 -12.38 18.68
CA SER A 403 -9.53 -11.06 18.79
C SER A 403 -10.22 -10.57 17.51
N GLY A 404 -10.20 -11.35 16.43
CA GLY A 404 -11.20 -11.27 15.35
C GLY A 404 -11.10 -10.13 14.33
N ASP A 405 -10.28 -9.09 14.54
CA ASP A 405 -10.14 -8.00 13.57
C ASP A 405 -8.72 -7.90 13.00
N ARG A 406 -8.59 -8.29 11.72
CA ARG A 406 -7.35 -8.18 10.94
C ARG A 406 -7.10 -6.76 10.45
N ASP A 407 -8.14 -5.92 10.36
CA ASP A 407 -8.09 -4.60 9.73
C ASP A 407 -8.26 -3.50 10.77
N ILE A 408 -7.12 -3.02 11.28
CA ILE A 408 -7.12 -2.13 12.43
C ILE A 408 -7.44 -0.68 12.03
N PHE A 409 -8.59 -0.20 12.50
CA PHE A 409 -8.98 1.20 12.42
C PHE A 409 -8.31 2.03 13.54
N ASN A 410 -7.07 2.45 13.31
CA ASN A 410 -6.26 3.22 14.27
C ASN A 410 -6.35 4.75 14.13
N GLU A 411 -7.08 5.28 13.14
CA GLU A 411 -7.30 6.71 12.99
C GLU A 411 -8.63 7.11 13.62
N ARG A 412 -8.59 8.00 14.63
CA ARG A 412 -9.78 8.71 15.11
C ARG A 412 -9.93 9.99 14.27
N PRO A 413 -11.12 10.32 13.75
CA PRO A 413 -11.33 11.57 13.00
C PRO A 413 -10.83 12.78 13.80
N THR A 414 -10.03 13.66 13.19
CA THR A 414 -9.46 14.81 13.90
C THR A 414 -10.54 15.80 14.32
N ARG A 415 -10.27 16.63 15.33
CA ARG A 415 -11.18 17.73 15.73
C ARG A 415 -11.41 18.75 14.61
N GLU A 416 -10.45 18.90 13.70
CA GLU A 416 -10.57 19.74 12.50
C GLU A 416 -11.38 19.06 11.42
N GLU A 417 -11.32 17.75 11.23
CA GLU A 417 -12.25 17.02 10.35
C GLU A 417 -13.64 16.93 10.97
N GLN A 418 -13.73 16.85 12.30
CA GLN A 418 -14.99 17.01 13.03
C GLN A 418 -15.50 18.44 12.94
N SER A 419 -14.64 19.48 12.98
CA SER A 419 -15.07 20.87 12.88
C SER A 419 -15.25 21.34 11.44
N ILE A 420 -14.60 20.74 10.44
CA ILE A 420 -14.87 20.88 9.01
C ILE A 420 -16.13 20.11 8.68
N ALA A 421 -16.37 18.93 9.27
CA ALA A 421 -17.68 18.29 9.23
C ALA A 421 -18.74 19.17 9.90
N THR A 422 -18.43 19.80 11.04
CA THR A 422 -19.37 20.70 11.76
C THR A 422 -19.54 22.06 11.06
N ALA A 423 -18.52 22.58 10.36
CA ALA A 423 -18.54 23.84 9.64
C ALA A 423 -19.14 23.67 8.23
N ALA A 424 -18.95 22.51 7.60
CA ALA A 424 -19.70 22.07 6.44
C ALA A 424 -21.19 21.91 6.79
N LEU A 425 -21.51 21.44 8.01
CA LEU A 425 -22.87 21.40 8.54
C LEU A 425 -23.48 22.81 8.78
N THR A 426 -22.67 23.86 8.98
CA THR A 426 -23.18 25.23 9.25
C THR A 426 -23.09 26.21 8.08
N SER A 427 -22.34 25.91 7.02
CA SER A 427 -22.10 26.84 5.89
C SER A 427 -22.86 26.48 4.60
N GLY A 428 -23.77 25.50 4.64
CA GLY A 428 -24.51 24.99 3.48
C GLY A 428 -25.83 25.70 3.16
N LYS A 429 -26.04 26.96 3.57
CA LYS A 429 -27.14 27.76 3.00
C LYS A 429 -26.65 28.46 1.73
N ASN A 430 -26.96 27.81 0.61
CA ASN A 430 -26.93 28.27 -0.79
C ASN A 430 -25.87 27.59 -1.67
N GLY A 431 -26.31 26.51 -2.37
CA GLY A 431 -25.64 25.93 -3.54
C GLY A 431 -25.21 24.47 -3.33
N PRO A 432 -25.61 23.53 -4.22
CA PRO A 432 -25.29 22.11 -4.04
C PRO A 432 -23.82 21.82 -4.36
N SER A 433 -23.12 21.17 -3.42
CA SER A 433 -21.90 20.41 -3.73
C SER A 433 -22.28 19.15 -4.55
N PRO A 434 -21.41 18.62 -5.42
CA PRO A 434 -21.75 17.54 -6.33
C PRO A 434 -21.91 16.23 -5.55
N LEU A 435 -23.14 15.95 -5.12
CA LEU A 435 -23.53 14.62 -4.70
C LEU A 435 -23.42 13.69 -5.92
N ALA A 436 -22.74 12.56 -5.72
CA ALA A 436 -22.54 11.56 -6.76
C ALA A 436 -23.87 11.07 -7.34
N ASN A 437 -23.90 10.87 -8.67
CA ASN A 437 -25.13 10.52 -9.39
C ASN A 437 -25.26 9.01 -9.68
N SER A 438 -24.18 8.24 -9.52
CA SER A 438 -24.20 6.79 -9.67
C SER A 438 -23.22 6.11 -8.73
N ALA A 439 -23.45 4.82 -8.48
CA ALA A 439 -22.54 3.95 -7.76
C ALA A 439 -22.66 2.52 -8.29
N THR A 440 -21.61 1.74 -8.13
CA THR A 440 -21.56 0.32 -8.49
C THR A 440 -21.33 -0.50 -7.23
N ILE A 441 -22.29 -1.36 -6.90
CA ILE A 441 -22.21 -2.29 -5.77
C ILE A 441 -21.62 -3.58 -6.28
N HIS A 442 -20.38 -3.87 -5.91
CA HIS A 442 -19.73 -5.13 -6.23
C HIS A 442 -20.16 -6.18 -5.20
N THR A 443 -20.73 -7.29 -5.66
CA THR A 443 -21.16 -8.39 -4.78
C THR A 443 -20.46 -9.69 -5.14
N THR A 444 -20.55 -10.68 -4.25
CA THR A 444 -20.04 -12.04 -4.53
C THR A 444 -20.72 -12.72 -5.73
N LEU A 445 -21.87 -12.23 -6.19
CA LEU A 445 -22.60 -12.74 -7.37
C LEU A 445 -22.51 -11.84 -8.61
N GLY A 446 -21.75 -10.74 -8.55
CA GLY A 446 -21.57 -9.78 -9.64
C GLY A 446 -21.90 -8.34 -9.26
N ASP A 447 -21.91 -7.46 -10.25
CA ASP A 447 -22.01 -6.01 -10.05
C ASP A 447 -23.44 -5.50 -10.26
N ILE A 448 -23.88 -4.60 -9.38
CA ILE A 448 -25.18 -3.92 -9.45
C ILE A 448 -24.91 -2.42 -9.59
N HIS A 449 -25.22 -1.86 -10.75
CA HIS A 449 -25.02 -0.44 -11.01
C HIS A 449 -26.29 0.32 -10.66
N ILE A 450 -26.19 1.33 -9.80
CA ILE A 450 -27.31 2.12 -9.33
C ILE A 450 -27.15 3.58 -9.72
N ARG A 451 -28.27 4.20 -10.10
CA ARG A 451 -28.41 5.65 -10.17
C ARG A 451 -28.89 6.16 -8.82
N LEU A 452 -28.30 7.25 -8.35
CA LEU A 452 -28.66 7.92 -7.11
C LEU A 452 -29.54 9.15 -7.40
N PHE A 453 -30.35 9.54 -6.42
CA PHE A 453 -31.30 10.65 -6.52
C PHE A 453 -31.00 11.77 -5.50
N PRO A 454 -29.84 12.45 -5.61
CA PRO A 454 -29.42 13.44 -4.62
C PRO A 454 -30.32 14.67 -4.53
N ALA A 455 -31.07 14.98 -5.59
CA ALA A 455 -32.02 16.09 -5.57
C ALA A 455 -33.29 15.77 -4.75
N GLN A 456 -33.72 14.50 -4.73
CA GLN A 456 -34.93 14.06 -4.06
C GLN A 456 -34.67 13.52 -2.64
N ALA A 457 -33.52 12.89 -2.41
CA ALA A 457 -33.13 12.32 -1.12
C ALA A 457 -31.65 12.65 -0.78
N PRO A 458 -31.32 13.94 -0.59
CA PRO A 458 -29.95 14.38 -0.39
C PRO A 458 -29.26 13.72 0.81
N LYS A 459 -29.94 13.56 1.94
CA LYS A 459 -29.35 12.93 3.14
C LYS A 459 -29.15 11.43 2.96
N ALA A 460 -30.12 10.73 2.38
CA ALA A 460 -29.98 9.30 2.14
C ALA A 460 -28.85 9.00 1.14
N VAL A 461 -28.70 9.83 0.09
CA VAL A 461 -27.59 9.73 -0.86
C VAL A 461 -26.26 10.08 -0.20
N GLU A 462 -26.19 11.17 0.59
CA GLU A 462 -24.98 11.54 1.33
C GLU A 462 -24.56 10.43 2.30
N ASN A 463 -25.51 9.86 3.04
CA ASN A 463 -25.29 8.75 3.96
C ASN A 463 -24.77 7.51 3.24
N PHE A 464 -25.42 7.10 2.15
CA PHE A 464 -25.00 5.96 1.35
C PHE A 464 -23.59 6.16 0.76
N VAL A 465 -23.34 7.33 0.16
CA VAL A 465 -22.03 7.66 -0.45
C VAL A 465 -20.94 7.77 0.62
N GLY A 466 -21.24 8.34 1.79
CA GLY A 466 -20.30 8.42 2.90
C GLY A 466 -19.91 7.05 3.44
N HIS A 467 -20.88 6.15 3.61
CA HIS A 467 -20.62 4.76 3.96
C HIS A 467 -19.84 4.00 2.88
N ALA A 468 -20.18 4.20 1.60
CA ALA A 468 -19.45 3.59 0.48
C ALA A 468 -17.98 4.03 0.45
N ARG A 469 -17.71 5.33 0.56
CA ARG A 469 -16.33 5.89 0.55
C ARG A 469 -15.51 5.53 1.78
N SER A 470 -16.15 5.23 2.91
CA SER A 470 -15.48 4.76 4.13
C SER A 470 -15.32 3.24 4.17
N SER A 471 -15.62 2.53 3.07
CA SER A 471 -15.63 1.07 2.98
C SER A 471 -16.53 0.39 4.04
N PHE A 472 -17.51 1.10 4.58
CA PHE A 472 -18.40 0.56 5.62
C PHE A 472 -19.17 -0.68 5.14
N PHE A 473 -19.52 -0.73 3.86
CA PHE A 473 -20.27 -1.85 3.28
C PHE A 473 -19.41 -3.06 2.90
N GLU A 474 -18.08 -2.98 2.96
CA GLU A 474 -17.18 -4.09 2.61
C GLU A 474 -17.37 -5.27 3.58
N GLY A 475 -17.69 -6.44 3.03
CA GLY A 475 -17.99 -7.65 3.77
C GLY A 475 -19.43 -7.75 4.32
N ILE A 476 -20.25 -6.70 4.21
CA ILE A 476 -21.64 -6.73 4.70
C ILE A 476 -22.48 -7.69 3.86
N ILE A 477 -23.26 -8.53 4.54
CA ILE A 477 -24.06 -9.59 3.91
C ILE A 477 -25.47 -9.11 3.55
N PHE A 478 -26.04 -9.74 2.53
CA PHE A 478 -27.49 -9.71 2.28
C PHE A 478 -28.18 -10.62 3.31
N HIS A 479 -28.46 -10.06 4.48
CA HIS A 479 -28.98 -10.81 5.63
C HIS A 479 -30.46 -11.18 5.49
N ARG A 480 -31.19 -10.56 4.55
CA ARG A 480 -32.60 -10.84 4.30
C ARG A 480 -32.93 -10.75 2.81
N VAL A 481 -33.43 -11.86 2.26
CA VAL A 481 -33.76 -12.03 0.84
C VAL A 481 -35.14 -12.66 0.74
N ILE A 482 -36.11 -11.90 0.20
CA ILE A 482 -37.49 -12.38 0.03
C ILE A 482 -37.82 -12.37 -1.46
N ALA A 483 -37.99 -13.57 -2.02
CA ALA A 483 -38.35 -13.75 -3.42
C ALA A 483 -39.67 -13.02 -3.75
N LYS A 484 -39.68 -12.35 -4.90
CA LYS A 484 -40.75 -11.49 -5.42
C LYS A 484 -41.09 -10.33 -4.47
N PHE A 485 -40.12 -9.86 -3.70
CA PHE A 485 -40.29 -8.70 -2.85
C PHE A 485 -39.05 -7.79 -2.86
N MET A 486 -37.98 -8.18 -2.16
CA MET A 486 -36.79 -7.36 -2.00
C MET A 486 -35.57 -8.15 -1.50
N ILE A 487 -34.39 -7.58 -1.71
CA ILE A 487 -33.11 -8.01 -1.13
C ILE A 487 -32.57 -6.89 -0.23
N GLN A 488 -32.25 -7.20 1.02
CA GLN A 488 -31.86 -6.23 2.05
C GLN A 488 -30.46 -6.50 2.59
N THR A 489 -29.72 -5.41 2.82
CA THR A 489 -28.31 -5.39 3.22
C THR A 489 -28.00 -4.13 4.05
N GLY A 490 -26.73 -3.87 4.33
CA GLY A 490 -26.28 -2.67 5.03
C GLY A 490 -26.29 -2.77 6.57
N ASP A 491 -26.43 -3.99 7.11
CA ASP A 491 -26.32 -4.28 8.54
C ASP A 491 -24.98 -4.98 8.85
N PRO A 492 -24.07 -4.34 9.62
CA PRO A 492 -22.81 -4.94 10.04
C PRO A 492 -22.95 -6.21 10.88
N LEU A 493 -24.05 -6.38 11.63
CA LEU A 493 -24.29 -7.57 12.45
C LEU A 493 -24.89 -8.73 11.64
N GLY A 494 -25.51 -8.41 10.50
CA GLY A 494 -26.11 -9.38 9.60
C GLY A 494 -27.34 -10.11 10.19
N ASP A 495 -28.04 -9.47 11.14
CA ASP A 495 -29.24 -9.99 11.82
C ASP A 495 -30.47 -9.07 11.71
N GLY A 496 -30.31 -7.92 11.06
CA GLY A 496 -31.33 -6.90 10.83
C GLY A 496 -31.43 -5.84 11.93
N THR A 497 -30.63 -5.92 13.00
CA THR A 497 -30.74 -5.02 14.17
C THR A 497 -29.65 -3.95 14.25
N GLY A 498 -28.55 -4.12 13.50
CA GLY A 498 -27.42 -3.20 13.51
C GLY A 498 -27.46 -2.14 12.42
N GLY A 499 -26.39 -1.33 12.39
CA GLY A 499 -26.22 -0.26 11.42
C GLY A 499 -26.56 1.13 11.97
N THR A 500 -25.69 2.10 11.71
CA THR A 500 -25.87 3.50 12.08
C THR A 500 -25.58 4.36 10.87
N SER A 501 -26.21 5.53 10.76
CA SER A 501 -25.85 6.51 9.73
C SER A 501 -24.43 7.03 9.93
N ILE A 502 -23.91 7.72 8.91
CA ILE A 502 -22.63 8.45 8.96
C ILE A 502 -22.57 9.52 10.05
N TRP A 503 -23.72 9.94 10.58
CA TRP A 503 -23.84 10.93 11.65
C TRP A 503 -23.90 10.30 13.05
N GLY A 504 -23.80 8.97 13.16
CA GLY A 504 -23.83 8.26 14.45
C GLY A 504 -25.19 8.25 15.16
N LYS A 505 -26.26 8.60 14.44
CA LYS A 505 -27.65 8.63 14.93
C LYS A 505 -28.62 8.35 13.78
N GLU A 506 -29.87 8.04 14.09
CA GLU A 506 -30.91 7.95 13.08
C GLU A 506 -31.18 9.30 12.39
N PHE A 507 -31.61 9.28 11.13
CA PHE A 507 -31.98 10.48 10.36
C PHE A 507 -33.37 10.39 9.72
N GLU A 508 -33.91 11.55 9.33
CA GLU A 508 -35.28 11.69 8.86
C GLU A 508 -35.57 10.99 7.52
N ASP A 509 -36.85 10.75 7.24
CA ASP A 509 -37.29 10.26 5.94
C ASP A 509 -37.36 11.39 4.89
N GLU A 510 -36.98 11.08 3.65
CA GLU A 510 -37.01 12.01 2.52
C GLU A 510 -37.97 11.47 1.45
N PHE A 511 -39.21 11.96 1.45
CA PHE A 511 -40.22 11.54 0.49
C PHE A 511 -40.38 12.55 -0.64
N SER A 512 -40.33 12.08 -1.89
CA SER A 512 -40.63 12.86 -3.08
C SER A 512 -41.92 12.36 -3.75
N GLU A 513 -42.71 13.27 -4.33
CA GLU A 513 -43.90 12.88 -5.11
C GLU A 513 -43.55 12.23 -6.46
N GLU A 514 -42.32 12.46 -6.94
CA GLU A 514 -41.76 11.94 -8.19
C GLU A 514 -41.26 10.50 -8.07
N LEU A 515 -40.88 10.09 -6.86
CA LEU A 515 -40.29 8.78 -6.60
C LEU A 515 -41.33 7.86 -5.95
N ARG A 516 -41.56 6.71 -6.58
CA ARG A 516 -42.49 5.67 -6.10
C ARG A 516 -41.91 4.29 -6.30
N HIS A 517 -42.33 3.34 -5.47
CA HIS A 517 -42.08 1.90 -5.62
C HIS A 517 -43.04 1.30 -6.67
N ASP A 518 -43.24 2.00 -7.78
CA ASP A 518 -44.16 1.68 -8.87
C ASP A 518 -43.65 0.56 -9.80
N ARG A 519 -42.37 0.23 -9.70
CA ARG A 519 -41.66 -0.73 -10.56
C ARG A 519 -40.51 -1.39 -9.77
N PRO A 520 -40.02 -2.56 -10.21
CA PRO A 520 -38.90 -3.25 -9.57
C PRO A 520 -37.60 -2.41 -9.59
N TYR A 521 -36.62 -2.91 -8.85
CA TYR A 521 -35.25 -2.40 -8.77
C TYR A 521 -35.11 -1.02 -8.16
N THR A 522 -36.05 -0.66 -7.29
CA THR A 522 -36.01 0.59 -6.54
C THR A 522 -35.15 0.39 -5.30
N VAL A 523 -34.22 1.32 -5.05
CA VAL A 523 -33.29 1.28 -3.90
C VAL A 523 -33.79 2.24 -2.83
N SER A 524 -34.04 1.71 -1.64
CA SER A 524 -34.68 2.44 -0.55
C SER A 524 -34.07 2.13 0.81
N MET A 525 -34.12 3.08 1.73
CA MET A 525 -33.64 2.90 3.11
C MET A 525 -34.51 1.89 3.86
N ALA A 526 -33.87 1.00 4.62
CA ALA A 526 -34.55 0.14 5.59
C ALA A 526 -34.58 0.86 6.94
N ASN A 527 -35.78 1.08 7.47
CA ASN A 527 -36.01 1.78 8.73
C ASN A 527 -36.93 0.93 9.65
N ALA A 528 -36.85 1.17 10.95
CA ALA A 528 -37.68 0.50 11.97
C ALA A 528 -39.00 1.25 12.27
N GLY A 529 -39.28 2.30 11.49
CA GLY A 529 -40.37 3.24 11.69
C GLY A 529 -40.01 4.62 11.11
N PRO A 530 -40.95 5.59 11.16
CA PRO A 530 -40.71 6.91 10.61
C PRO A 530 -39.47 7.58 11.21
N ASN A 531 -38.61 8.14 10.36
CA ASN A 531 -37.39 8.87 10.70
C ASN A 531 -36.32 8.06 11.45
N THR A 532 -36.25 6.75 11.21
CA THR A 532 -35.26 5.85 11.83
C THR A 532 -34.24 5.32 10.81
N ASN A 533 -33.86 6.14 9.82
CA ASN A 533 -32.91 5.71 8.80
C ASN A 533 -31.50 5.56 9.39
N GLY A 534 -30.85 4.43 9.13
CA GLY A 534 -29.48 4.10 9.55
C GLY A 534 -28.56 3.85 8.35
N SER A 535 -27.89 2.70 8.31
CA SER A 535 -27.07 2.26 7.16
C SER A 535 -27.75 1.22 6.28
N GLN A 536 -28.81 0.57 6.77
CA GLN A 536 -29.47 -0.51 6.06
C GLN A 536 -30.29 0.00 4.87
N PHE A 537 -30.29 -0.75 3.77
CA PHE A 537 -31.09 -0.46 2.59
C PHE A 537 -31.53 -1.76 1.90
N PHE A 538 -32.52 -1.64 1.02
CA PHE A 538 -33.02 -2.76 0.23
C PHE A 538 -33.22 -2.37 -1.23
N ILE A 539 -33.19 -3.39 -2.10
CA ILE A 539 -33.51 -3.29 -3.53
C ILE A 539 -34.77 -4.11 -3.77
N THR A 540 -35.81 -3.51 -4.32
CA THR A 540 -37.05 -4.23 -4.64
C THR A 540 -36.89 -5.08 -5.89
N THR A 541 -37.57 -6.22 -5.97
CA THR A 541 -37.60 -7.09 -7.18
C THR A 541 -38.97 -7.11 -7.87
N THR A 542 -39.96 -6.45 -7.26
CA THR A 542 -41.29 -6.19 -7.83
C THR A 542 -41.76 -4.77 -7.48
N ALA A 543 -42.89 -4.35 -8.05
CA ALA A 543 -43.57 -3.13 -7.62
C ALA A 543 -44.13 -3.31 -6.20
N THR A 544 -43.84 -2.36 -5.31
CA THR A 544 -44.23 -2.42 -3.90
C THR A 544 -44.86 -1.10 -3.41
N PRO A 545 -45.98 -0.62 -4.00
CA PRO A 545 -46.53 0.70 -3.70
C PRO A 545 -46.91 0.95 -2.24
N TRP A 546 -47.11 -0.11 -1.44
CA TRP A 546 -47.41 0.01 0.00
C TRP A 546 -46.22 0.47 0.85
N LEU A 547 -45.01 0.55 0.27
CA LEU A 547 -43.80 1.11 0.86
C LEU A 547 -43.64 2.62 0.57
N ASP A 548 -44.44 3.18 -0.34
CA ASP A 548 -44.44 4.61 -0.61
C ASP A 548 -44.77 5.42 0.65
N LYS A 549 -44.02 6.51 0.87
CA LYS A 549 -44.11 7.36 2.07
C LYS A 549 -43.85 6.62 3.39
N LYS A 550 -43.19 5.46 3.34
CA LYS A 550 -42.68 4.73 4.52
C LYS A 550 -41.17 4.54 4.46
N HIS A 551 -40.62 4.35 3.27
CA HIS A 551 -39.18 4.18 3.05
C HIS A 551 -38.67 5.22 2.05
N THR A 552 -37.57 5.88 2.40
CA THR A 552 -36.89 6.88 1.55
C THR A 552 -36.31 6.19 0.31
N ILE A 553 -36.79 6.56 -0.88
CA ILE A 553 -36.22 6.12 -2.16
C ILE A 553 -35.05 7.03 -2.49
N PHE A 554 -33.84 6.47 -2.60
CA PHE A 554 -32.63 7.25 -2.89
C PHE A 554 -31.90 6.79 -4.14
N GLY A 555 -32.33 5.69 -4.77
CA GLY A 555 -31.75 5.25 -6.03
C GLY A 555 -32.58 4.22 -6.79
N ARG A 556 -32.05 3.79 -7.94
CA ARG A 556 -32.62 2.73 -8.79
C ARG A 556 -31.52 2.01 -9.54
N VAL A 557 -31.62 0.69 -9.65
CA VAL A 557 -30.68 -0.12 -10.44
C VAL A 557 -30.84 0.21 -11.93
N LEU A 558 -29.71 0.45 -12.60
CA LEU A 558 -29.64 0.69 -14.05
C LEU A 558 -29.21 -0.57 -14.81
N SER A 559 -28.23 -1.32 -14.29
CA SER A 559 -27.71 -2.56 -14.88
C SER A 559 -27.27 -3.53 -13.77
N GLY A 560 -27.10 -4.82 -14.11
CA GLY A 560 -26.92 -5.89 -13.13
C GLY A 560 -28.25 -6.43 -12.58
N LEU A 561 -29.32 -6.38 -13.37
CA LEU A 561 -30.64 -6.88 -12.98
C LEU A 561 -30.62 -8.40 -12.80
N GLU A 562 -29.83 -9.07 -13.62
CA GLU A 562 -29.52 -10.50 -13.53
C GLU A 562 -28.84 -10.85 -12.21
N VAL A 563 -28.00 -9.97 -11.65
CA VAL A 563 -27.36 -10.16 -10.34
C VAL A 563 -28.40 -10.00 -9.22
N VAL A 564 -29.23 -8.96 -9.28
CA VAL A 564 -30.33 -8.76 -8.33
C VAL A 564 -31.26 -9.99 -8.30
N HIS A 565 -31.61 -10.53 -9.48
CA HIS A 565 -32.40 -11.75 -9.59
C HIS A 565 -31.66 -13.01 -9.15
N ALA A 566 -30.35 -13.11 -9.38
CA ALA A 566 -29.55 -14.22 -8.87
C ALA A 566 -29.55 -14.24 -7.34
N ILE A 567 -29.37 -13.07 -6.70
CA ILE A 567 -29.47 -12.90 -5.25
C ILE A 567 -30.88 -13.26 -4.78
N GLU A 568 -31.93 -12.78 -5.44
CA GLU A 568 -33.32 -13.06 -5.10
C GLU A 568 -33.67 -14.56 -5.08
N ASN A 569 -33.08 -15.34 -5.99
CA ASN A 569 -33.43 -16.76 -6.19
C ASN A 569 -32.58 -17.73 -5.38
N VAL A 570 -31.70 -17.24 -4.50
CA VAL A 570 -30.93 -18.14 -3.61
C VAL A 570 -31.82 -18.80 -2.57
N LYS A 571 -31.39 -19.97 -2.09
CA LYS A 571 -32.12 -20.67 -1.03
C LYS A 571 -31.93 -19.93 0.29
N THR A 572 -33.05 -19.61 0.94
CA THR A 572 -33.08 -18.97 2.25
C THR A 572 -33.63 -19.90 3.33
N ASN A 573 -33.29 -19.59 4.59
CA ASN A 573 -33.80 -20.28 5.76
C ASN A 573 -35.19 -19.75 6.18
N LYS A 574 -35.70 -20.18 7.35
CA LYS A 574 -37.02 -19.77 7.85
C LYS A 574 -37.15 -18.28 8.23
N VAL A 575 -36.04 -17.54 8.31
CA VAL A 575 -36.01 -16.11 8.61
C VAL A 575 -35.57 -15.29 7.39
N ASP A 576 -35.75 -15.84 6.18
CA ASP A 576 -35.41 -15.21 4.90
C ASP A 576 -33.91 -14.91 4.73
N LYS A 577 -33.02 -15.50 5.54
CA LYS A 577 -31.56 -15.35 5.39
C LYS A 577 -31.00 -16.40 4.44
N PRO A 578 -30.17 -16.04 3.45
CA PRO A 578 -29.49 -17.02 2.57
C PRO A 578 -28.72 -18.09 3.34
N TYR A 579 -28.70 -19.33 2.84
CA TYR A 579 -27.85 -20.40 3.42
C TYR A 579 -26.36 -20.18 3.14
N GLU A 580 -26.06 -19.63 1.97
CA GLU A 580 -24.71 -19.21 1.59
C GLU A 580 -24.68 -17.69 1.60
N ASP A 581 -23.73 -17.12 2.35
CA ASP A 581 -23.64 -15.67 2.51
C ASP A 581 -23.28 -15.00 1.18
N ILE A 582 -24.14 -14.08 0.77
CA ILE A 582 -23.86 -13.15 -0.33
C ILE A 582 -23.40 -11.86 0.31
N LYS A 583 -22.25 -11.34 -0.14
CA LYS A 583 -21.60 -10.18 0.50
C LYS A 583 -21.37 -9.06 -0.51
N ILE A 584 -21.36 -7.84 -0.01
CA ILE A 584 -20.83 -6.69 -0.73
C ILE A 584 -19.30 -6.74 -0.61
N ILE A 585 -18.60 -6.70 -1.74
CA ILE A 585 -17.13 -6.65 -1.81
C ILE A 585 -16.68 -5.22 -1.58
N ASN A 586 -17.20 -4.27 -2.36
CA ASN A 586 -17.00 -2.83 -2.20
C ASN A 586 -18.13 -2.09 -2.94
N ILE A 587 -18.19 -0.77 -2.76
CA ILE A 587 -19.07 0.10 -3.53
C ILE A 587 -18.23 1.23 -4.11
N ASP A 588 -18.16 1.30 -5.43
CA ASP A 588 -17.49 2.39 -6.14
C ASP A 588 -18.50 3.49 -6.43
N VAL A 589 -18.16 4.75 -6.13
CA VAL A 589 -19.04 5.91 -6.30
C VAL A 589 -18.52 6.78 -7.43
N ASP A 590 -19.31 6.96 -8.48
CA ASP A 590 -18.93 7.79 -9.62
C ASP A 590 -19.27 9.26 -9.32
N SER A 591 -18.24 10.09 -9.31
CA SER A 591 -18.34 11.55 -9.13
C SER A 591 -18.59 12.29 -10.44
#